data_AF-A0A498N8R0-F1
#
_entry.id   AF-A0A498N8R0-F1
#
_cell.length_a   1.000
_cell.length_b   1.000
_cell.length_c   1.000
_cell.angle_alpha   90.00
_cell.angle_beta   90.00
_cell.angle_gamma   90.00
#
_symmetry.space_group_name_H-M   'P 1'
#
loop_
_entity.id
_entity.type
_entity.pdbx_description
1 polymer ?
#
loop_
_entity_poly.entity_id
_entity_poly.type
_entity_poly.pdbx_seq_one_letter_code
_entity_poly.pdbx_strand_id
1 'polypeptide(L)'
;MMASCSSEGDQLLYSWTLNGDSLMDGNSSIDLNEGTDGNITCSVKNHVSHGQTTINVKSCPGPTTPSVTSTAKDSEYVSVVFVLVWCFQMMGLFGLLGGFHIYMRHTSGVRHL
;
A
#
# COMPACT_ATOMS: atom_id res chain seq x y z
N MET A 1 -16.43 -4.91 -0.87
CA MET A 1 -17.60 -4.53 -1.70
C MET A 1 -18.59 -5.68 -1.63
N MET A 2 -19.90 -5.45 -1.59
CA MET A 2 -20.88 -6.53 -1.51
C MET A 2 -21.68 -6.65 -2.81
N ALA A 3 -21.84 -7.86 -3.32
CA ALA A 3 -22.76 -8.17 -4.40
C ALA A 3 -23.96 -8.94 -3.84
N SER A 4 -25.16 -8.59 -4.30
CA SER A 4 -26.40 -9.28 -3.92
C SER A 4 -27.19 -9.64 -5.17
N CYS A 5 -27.84 -10.80 -5.13
CA CYS A 5 -28.61 -11.36 -6.22
C CYS A 5 -29.97 -11.80 -5.66
N SER A 6 -31.04 -11.27 -6.25
CA SER A 6 -32.42 -11.56 -5.83
C SER A 6 -33.19 -12.14 -7.00
N SER A 7 -34.04 -13.13 -6.73
CA SER A 7 -34.89 -13.79 -7.71
C SER A 7 -36.17 -14.26 -7.03
N GLU A 8 -37.27 -14.34 -7.79
CA GLU A 8 -38.59 -14.73 -7.31
C GLU A 8 -38.81 -16.24 -7.52
N GLY A 9 -39.22 -16.97 -6.48
CA GLY A 9 -39.56 -18.39 -6.55
C GLY A 9 -39.24 -19.18 -5.27
N ASP A 10 -39.56 -20.49 -5.28
CA ASP A 10 -39.27 -21.42 -4.18
C ASP A 10 -38.02 -22.27 -4.47
N GLN A 11 -37.28 -22.69 -3.44
CA GLN A 11 -36.11 -23.59 -3.56
C GLN A 11 -35.03 -23.10 -4.54
N LEU A 12 -34.67 -21.81 -4.43
CA LEU A 12 -33.63 -21.19 -5.25
C LEU A 12 -32.24 -21.59 -4.76
N LEU A 13 -31.43 -22.18 -5.65
CA LEU A 13 -30.00 -22.38 -5.45
C LEU A 13 -29.23 -21.27 -6.12
N TYR A 14 -28.38 -20.59 -5.35
CA TYR A 14 -27.48 -19.55 -5.85
C TYR A 14 -26.09 -20.14 -6.10
N SER A 15 -25.43 -19.68 -7.15
CA SER A 15 -24.05 -20.02 -7.47
C SER A 15 -23.35 -18.78 -8.02
N TRP A 16 -22.10 -18.57 -7.59
CA TRP A 16 -21.31 -17.40 -7.95
C TRP A 16 -20.03 -17.81 -8.66
N THR A 17 -19.75 -17.15 -9.79
CA THR A 17 -18.47 -17.31 -10.49
C THR A 17 -17.81 -15.96 -10.74
N LEU A 18 -16.47 -15.94 -10.71
CA LEU A 18 -15.65 -14.77 -11.04
C LEU A 18 -14.76 -15.13 -12.23
N ASN A 19 -14.92 -14.42 -13.36
CA ASN A 19 -14.21 -14.70 -14.61
C ASN A 19 -14.33 -16.15 -15.13
N GLY A 20 -15.39 -16.86 -14.71
CA GLY A 20 -15.63 -18.26 -15.03
C GLY A 20 -15.22 -19.24 -13.92
N ASP A 21 -14.48 -18.80 -12.90
CA ASP A 21 -14.06 -19.63 -11.77
C ASP A 21 -15.14 -19.67 -10.68
N SER A 22 -15.43 -20.85 -10.13
CA SER A 22 -16.40 -21.00 -9.04
C SER A 22 -15.91 -20.33 -7.77
N LEU A 23 -16.67 -19.35 -7.27
CA LEU A 23 -16.34 -18.61 -6.06
C LEU A 23 -17.05 -19.19 -4.84
N MET A 24 -18.38 -19.36 -4.93
CA MET A 24 -19.19 -19.86 -3.82
C MET A 24 -20.57 -20.31 -4.29
N ASP A 25 -21.18 -21.26 -3.57
CA ASP A 25 -22.55 -21.73 -3.80
C ASP A 25 -23.43 -21.55 -2.55
N GLY A 26 -24.72 -21.34 -2.77
CA GLY A 26 -25.78 -21.38 -1.75
C GLY A 26 -26.21 -20.03 -1.16
N ASN A 27 -25.45 -18.96 -1.32
CA ASN A 27 -25.78 -17.66 -0.71
C ASN A 27 -26.24 -16.63 -1.75
N SER A 28 -27.22 -15.80 -1.39
CA SER A 28 -27.75 -14.74 -2.27
C SER A 28 -26.87 -13.49 -2.29
N SER A 29 -25.91 -13.37 -1.37
CA SER A 29 -24.99 -12.24 -1.28
C SER A 29 -23.58 -12.72 -0.96
N ILE A 30 -22.57 -12.03 -1.51
CA ILE A 30 -21.17 -12.34 -1.28
C ILE A 30 -20.34 -11.07 -1.09
N ASP A 31 -19.29 -11.19 -0.28
CA ASP A 31 -18.30 -10.15 -0.10
C ASP A 31 -17.15 -10.35 -1.10
N LEU A 32 -16.90 -9.29 -1.87
CA LEU A 32 -15.79 -9.19 -2.80
C LEU A 32 -14.60 -8.52 -2.12
N ASN A 33 -13.42 -9.11 -2.31
CA ASN A 33 -12.17 -8.53 -1.84
C ASN A 33 -11.94 -7.13 -2.46
N GLU A 34 -11.21 -6.31 -1.73
CA GLU A 34 -10.65 -5.06 -2.25
C GLU A 34 -9.75 -5.35 -3.47
N GLY A 35 -9.91 -4.58 -4.55
CA GLY A 35 -9.17 -4.86 -5.78
C GLY A 35 -9.84 -5.83 -6.77
N THR A 36 -11.01 -6.40 -6.44
CA THR A 36 -11.66 -7.36 -7.34
C THR A 36 -12.11 -6.68 -8.64
N ASP A 37 -11.57 -7.14 -9.77
CA ASP A 37 -11.91 -6.71 -11.12
C ASP A 37 -12.23 -7.95 -11.98
N GLY A 38 -13.31 -7.87 -12.75
CA GLY A 38 -13.71 -8.95 -13.64
C GLY A 38 -15.21 -9.08 -13.86
N ASN A 39 -15.61 -10.20 -14.47
CA ASN A 39 -16.99 -10.58 -14.70
C ASN A 39 -17.46 -11.45 -13.54
N ILE A 40 -18.36 -10.93 -12.72
CA ILE A 40 -19.03 -11.72 -11.70
C ILE A 40 -20.38 -12.19 -12.24
N THR A 41 -20.63 -13.49 -12.16
CA THR A 41 -21.89 -14.10 -12.59
C THR A 41 -22.61 -14.70 -11.40
N CYS A 42 -23.85 -14.27 -11.17
CA CYS A 42 -24.80 -14.95 -10.30
C CYS A 42 -25.64 -15.91 -11.15
N SER A 43 -25.67 -17.19 -10.79
CA SER A 43 -26.54 -18.19 -11.37
C SER A 43 -27.56 -18.65 -10.33
N VAL A 44 -28.83 -18.53 -10.66
CA VAL A 44 -29.95 -18.95 -9.83
C VAL A 44 -30.64 -20.12 -10.52
N LYS A 45 -30.69 -21.26 -9.83
CA LYS A 45 -31.29 -22.48 -10.34
C LYS A 45 -32.41 -22.93 -9.42
N ASN A 46 -33.54 -23.26 -10.01
CA ASN A 46 -34.66 -23.94 -9.38
C ASN A 46 -34.84 -25.32 -10.03
N HIS A 47 -35.68 -26.17 -9.46
CA HIS A 47 -36.09 -27.46 -10.03
C HIS A 47 -36.68 -27.33 -11.44
N VAL A 48 -37.29 -26.16 -11.76
CA VAL A 48 -37.99 -25.93 -13.03
C VAL A 48 -37.20 -25.05 -13.99
N SER A 49 -36.56 -23.99 -13.49
CA SER A 49 -35.94 -22.95 -14.30
C SER A 49 -34.50 -22.66 -13.87
N HIS A 50 -33.73 -22.07 -14.77
CA HIS A 50 -32.41 -21.54 -14.48
C HIS A 50 -32.29 -20.14 -15.08
N GLY A 51 -31.61 -19.25 -14.37
CA GLY A 51 -31.29 -17.91 -14.82
C GLY A 51 -29.89 -17.53 -14.36
N GLN A 52 -29.16 -16.78 -15.18
CA GLN A 52 -27.86 -16.26 -14.78
C GLN A 52 -27.72 -14.81 -15.23
N THR A 53 -27.02 -14.00 -14.45
CA THR A 53 -26.71 -12.61 -14.76
C THR A 53 -25.25 -12.35 -14.50
N THR A 54 -24.57 -11.78 -15.49
CA THR A 54 -23.16 -11.39 -15.40
C THR A 54 -23.07 -9.87 -15.34
N ILE A 55 -22.34 -9.37 -14.35
CA ILE A 55 -22.01 -7.95 -14.24
C ILE A 55 -20.49 -7.77 -14.22
N ASN A 56 -20.02 -6.68 -14.82
CA ASN A 56 -18.62 -6.29 -14.74
C ASN A 56 -18.39 -5.50 -13.45
N VAL A 57 -17.62 -6.06 -12.53
CA VAL A 57 -17.09 -5.34 -11.37
C VAL A 57 -15.73 -4.77 -11.74
N LYS A 58 -15.55 -3.48 -11.47
CA LYS A 58 -14.26 -2.82 -11.58
C LYS A 58 -13.83 -2.37 -10.21
N SER A 59 -12.55 -2.54 -9.90
CA SER A 59 -12.00 -2.00 -8.67
C SER A 59 -12.11 -0.48 -8.72
N CYS A 60 -12.86 0.10 -7.77
CA CYS A 60 -12.81 1.53 -7.58
C CYS A 60 -11.39 1.88 -7.12
N PRO A 61 -10.71 2.89 -7.71
CA PRO A 61 -9.58 3.50 -7.04
C PRO A 61 -10.13 3.98 -5.70
N GLY A 62 -9.61 3.41 -4.60
CA GLY A 62 -10.00 3.84 -3.26
C GLY A 62 -9.90 5.35 -3.18
N PRO A 63 -10.72 6.02 -2.34
CA PRO A 63 -10.56 7.45 -2.14
C PRO A 63 -9.08 7.66 -1.83
N THR A 64 -8.37 8.29 -2.76
CA THR A 64 -7.19 9.04 -2.46
C THR A 64 -7.69 10.13 -1.53
N THR A 65 -7.90 9.76 -0.25
CA THR A 65 -7.49 10.64 0.82
C THR A 65 -6.14 11.15 0.32
N PRO A 66 -5.89 12.46 0.28
CA PRO A 66 -4.54 12.95 0.37
C PRO A 66 -4.02 12.50 1.75
N SER A 67 -3.82 11.19 1.91
CA SER A 67 -2.64 10.70 2.54
C SER A 67 -1.56 11.48 1.84
N VAL A 68 -0.82 12.22 2.63
CA VAL A 68 0.57 12.49 2.37
C VAL A 68 1.23 11.10 2.22
N THR A 69 0.92 10.40 1.12
CA THR A 69 1.73 9.31 0.63
C THR A 69 2.86 10.08 -0.02
N SER A 70 3.83 10.43 0.83
CA SER A 70 5.19 10.67 0.43
C SER A 70 5.49 9.62 -0.63
N THR A 71 5.52 10.09 -1.87
CA THR A 71 5.92 9.36 -3.06
C THR A 71 7.04 8.42 -2.68
N ALA A 72 7.02 7.17 -3.17
CA ALA A 72 8.08 6.18 -3.04
C ALA A 72 9.40 6.64 -3.71
N LYS A 73 9.94 7.72 -3.16
CA LYS A 73 11.26 8.34 -3.30
C LYS A 73 12.02 8.19 -1.97
N ASP A 74 11.51 7.36 -1.06
CA ASP A 74 12.02 7.21 0.29
C ASP A 74 13.44 6.61 0.28
N SER A 75 13.79 5.77 -0.70
CA SER A 75 15.14 5.23 -0.80
C SER A 75 16.20 6.28 -1.18
N GLU A 76 15.85 7.31 -1.97
CA GLU A 76 16.79 8.37 -2.34
C GLU A 76 16.86 9.43 -1.22
N TYR A 77 15.72 9.79 -0.64
CA TYR A 77 15.65 10.79 0.42
C TYR A 77 16.29 10.32 1.72
N VAL A 78 16.05 9.07 2.13
CA VAL A 78 16.70 8.47 3.30
C VAL A 78 18.21 8.44 3.11
N SER A 79 18.70 8.08 1.91
CA SER A 79 20.13 8.11 1.60
C SER A 79 20.72 9.53 1.69
N VAL A 80 20.06 10.55 1.12
CA VAL A 80 20.52 11.94 1.17
C VAL A 80 20.56 12.47 2.62
N VAL A 81 19.54 12.17 3.42
CA VAL A 81 19.50 12.57 4.84
C VAL A 81 20.64 11.92 5.62
N PHE A 82 20.91 10.63 5.42
CA PHE A 82 22.06 9.96 6.03
C PHE A 82 23.38 10.63 5.60
N VAL A 83 23.60 10.85 4.30
CA VAL A 83 24.83 11.48 3.80
C VAL A 83 25.05 12.88 4.40
N LEU A 84 24.00 13.70 4.50
CA LEU A 84 24.09 15.03 5.11
C LEU A 84 24.44 14.97 6.60
N VAL A 85 23.78 14.11 7.37
CA VAL A 85 24.06 13.91 8.80
C VAL A 85 25.50 13.45 9.01
N TRP A 86 25.97 12.46 8.24
CA TRP A 86 27.35 11.97 8.29
C TRP A 86 28.37 13.04 7.88
N CYS A 87 28.08 13.89 6.89
CA CYS A 87 28.92 15.02 6.51
C CYS A 87 29.07 16.05 7.64
N PHE A 88 27.98 16.44 8.31
CA PHE A 88 28.04 17.35 9.44
C PHE A 88 28.81 16.75 10.62
N GLN A 89 28.63 15.46 10.90
CA GLN A 89 29.36 14.74 11.94
C GLN A 89 30.87 14.76 11.67
N MET A 90 31.30 14.50 10.43
CA MET A 90 32.70 14.52 10.02
C MET A 90 33.29 15.94 10.07
N MET A 91 32.57 16.95 9.57
CA MET A 91 33.01 18.35 9.61
C MET A 91 33.27 18.80 11.05
N GLY A 92 32.38 18.44 11.98
CA GLY A 92 32.55 18.72 13.40
C GLY A 92 33.77 18.01 14.00
N LEU A 93 33.97 16.72 13.68
CA LEU A 93 35.09 15.93 14.20
C LEU A 93 36.44 16.46 13.73
N PHE A 94 36.58 16.72 12.42
CA PHE A 94 37.80 17.30 11.85
C PHE A 94 38.02 18.75 12.28
N GLY A 95 36.96 19.53 12.45
CA GLY A 95 37.03 20.89 12.98
C GLY A 95 37.53 20.93 14.43
N LEU A 96 37.07 20.02 15.29
CA LEU A 96 37.57 19.89 16.66
C LEU A 96 39.02 19.41 16.71
N LEU A 97 39.41 18.45 15.86
CA LEU A 97 40.78 17.95 15.81
C LEU A 97 41.76 18.99 15.23
N GLY A 98 41.35 19.70 14.18
CA GLY A 98 42.10 20.80 13.58
C GLY A 98 42.18 22.02 14.50
N GLY A 99 41.07 22.38 15.14
CA GLY A 99 41.00 23.43 16.14
C GLY A 99 41.87 23.12 17.36
N PHE A 100 41.85 21.86 17.83
CA PHE A 100 42.74 21.39 18.88
C PHE A 100 44.21 21.44 18.46
N HIS A 101 44.53 21.08 17.22
CA HIS A 101 45.90 21.15 16.71
C HIS A 101 46.42 22.61 16.62
N ILE A 102 45.57 23.55 16.20
CA ILE A 102 45.89 24.99 16.19
C ILE A 102 46.00 25.53 17.62
N TYR A 103 45.09 25.12 18.51
CA TYR A 103 45.10 25.51 19.92
C TYR A 103 46.36 25.03 20.66
N MET A 104 46.76 23.77 20.45
CA MET A 104 47.99 23.21 21.00
C MET A 104 49.23 23.91 20.43
N ARG A 105 49.25 24.22 19.13
CA ARG A 105 50.31 25.03 18.49
C ARG A 105 50.44 26.41 19.13
N HIS A 106 49.32 27.07 19.45
CA HIS A 106 49.33 28.41 20.03
C HIS A 106 49.75 28.42 21.50
N THR A 107 49.37 27.40 22.28
CA THR A 107 49.74 27.28 23.70
C THR A 107 51.21 26.88 23.93
N SER A 108 51.86 26.24 22.96
CA SER A 108 53.31 25.98 22.99
C SER A 108 54.19 27.21 22.72
N GLY A 109 53.65 28.28 22.12
CA GLY A 109 54.40 29.51 21.84
C GLY A 109 54.49 30.49 23.01
N VAL A 110 53.72 30.29 24.08
CA VAL A 110 53.63 31.21 25.23
C VAL A 110 54.54 30.80 26.40
N ARG A 111 55.23 29.65 26.32
CA ARG A 111 56.15 29.16 27.38
C ARG A 111 57.62 29.57 27.20
N HIS A 112 57.89 30.65 26.46
CA HIS A 112 59.23 31.22 26.33
C HIS A 112 59.19 32.74 26.61
N LEU A 113 58.69 33.10 27.79
CA LEU A 113 59.03 34.33 28.52
C LEU A 113 59.55 33.91 29.89
#